data_AF-A0A8B8ZFR5-F1
#
_entry.id   AF-A0A8B8ZFR5-F1
#
_cell.length_a   1.000
_cell.length_b   1.000
_cell.length_c   1.000
_cell.angle_alpha   90.00
_cell.angle_beta   90.00
_cell.angle_gamma   90.00
#
_symmetry.space_group_name_H-M   'P 1'
#
loop_
_entity.id
_entity.type
_entity.pdbx_description
1 polymer ?
#
loop_
_entity_poly.entity_id
_entity_poly.type
_entity_poly.pdbx_seq_one_letter_code
_entity_poly.pdbx_strand_id
1 'polypeptide(L)'
;MQMFTSSHLVEEFWEKLKVLVVLDQKSLAQAHRYVLLHSDIISESRREFLIAQRSLNHNIRPTPRIEQRWLVELFPEWLFKQVPVMMERNCSEELIVIARGPNNIVNKYDGFIINSFKFHTKEHEKFRKTQNSGVMVEADGKNYYGALTDIYEQDYYGNFKVVLFRCDWVNINSPRGLRQDINGFTLVNFSRLIHTGVLLKDDPFVFSSQAR
;
A
#
# COMPACT_ATOMS: atom_id res chain seq x y z
N MET A 1 3.58 12.17 7.71
CA MET A 1 4.72 11.23 7.70
C MET A 1 5.71 11.74 6.66
N GLN A 2 6.91 12.16 7.06
CA GLN A 2 7.89 12.76 6.13
C GLN A 2 8.30 11.74 5.04
N MET A 3 7.95 12.05 3.79
CA MET A 3 8.54 11.38 2.64
C MET A 3 9.96 11.92 2.47
N PHE A 4 10.96 11.14 2.88
CA PHE A 4 12.36 11.57 2.76
C PHE A 4 12.95 11.15 1.42
N THR A 5 13.42 12.13 0.67
CA THR A 5 14.46 12.02 -0.36
C THR A 5 15.82 11.91 0.34
N SER A 6 16.45 10.74 0.30
CA SER A 6 17.88 10.56 0.63
C SER A 6 18.48 9.63 -0.42
N SER A 7 19.12 10.22 -1.42
CA SER A 7 19.28 9.66 -2.77
C SER A 7 20.68 9.17 -3.13
N HIS A 8 21.65 9.06 -2.22
CA HIS A 8 23.04 8.78 -2.67
C HIS A 8 23.67 7.47 -2.19
N LEU A 9 23.35 6.95 -1.00
CA LEU A 9 23.89 5.65 -0.56
C LEU A 9 22.92 4.48 -0.79
N VAL A 10 21.64 4.80 -0.96
CA VAL A 10 20.61 3.80 -1.22
C VAL A 10 20.67 3.40 -2.70
N GLU A 11 21.00 4.33 -3.61
CA GLU A 11 20.94 4.12 -5.07
C GLU A 11 21.85 3.00 -5.61
N GLU A 12 23.07 2.83 -5.09
CA GLU A 12 24.05 1.85 -5.61
C GLU A 12 23.68 0.38 -5.40
N PHE A 13 22.79 0.05 -4.46
CA PHE A 13 22.42 -1.34 -4.19
C PHE A 13 21.34 -1.87 -5.15
N TRP A 14 20.61 -1.00 -5.86
CA TRP A 14 19.41 -1.36 -6.63
C TRP A 14 19.67 -1.86 -8.04
N GLU A 15 20.73 -1.39 -8.70
CA GLU A 15 20.89 -1.61 -10.16
C GLU A 15 20.99 -3.09 -10.54
N LYS A 16 21.39 -3.97 -9.62
CA LYS A 16 21.52 -5.42 -9.87
C LYS A 16 20.26 -6.25 -9.58
N LEU A 17 19.18 -5.66 -9.06
CA LEU A 17 17.98 -6.41 -8.61
C LEU A 17 16.65 -5.81 -9.10
N LYS A 18 16.71 -4.92 -10.10
CA LYS A 18 15.56 -4.20 -10.66
C LYS A 18 15.14 -4.77 -12.01
N VAL A 19 13.86 -5.09 -12.16
CA VAL A 19 13.27 -5.52 -13.44
C VAL A 19 12.00 -4.71 -13.73
N LEU A 20 11.83 -4.27 -14.98
CA LEU A 20 10.60 -3.65 -15.42
C LEU A 20 9.52 -4.72 -15.65
N VAL A 21 8.34 -4.51 -15.06
CA VAL A 21 7.20 -5.40 -15.22
C VAL A 21 5.93 -4.60 -15.49
N VAL A 22 4.97 -5.22 -16.17
CA VAL A 22 3.62 -4.67 -16.34
C VAL A 22 2.73 -5.25 -15.26
N LEU A 23 2.19 -4.40 -14.38
CA LEU A 23 1.20 -4.82 -13.39
C LEU A 23 -0.15 -5.07 -14.07
N ASP A 24 -0.80 -6.17 -13.71
CA ASP A 24 -2.18 -6.43 -14.12
C ASP A 24 -3.13 -5.37 -13.53
N GLN A 25 -4.26 -5.14 -14.20
CA GLN A 25 -5.23 -4.09 -13.81
C GLN A 25 -5.69 -4.21 -12.36
N LYS A 26 -5.86 -5.43 -11.84
CA LYS A 26 -6.30 -5.65 -10.46
C LYS A 26 -5.18 -5.27 -9.49
N SER A 27 -3.96 -5.76 -9.69
CA SER A 27 -2.83 -5.41 -8.82
C SER A 27 -2.54 -3.90 -8.87
N LEU A 28 -2.64 -3.27 -10.04
CA LEU A 28 -2.49 -1.82 -10.20
C LEU A 28 -3.58 -1.05 -9.43
N ALA A 29 -4.85 -1.47 -9.54
CA ALA A 29 -5.96 -0.85 -8.82
C ALA A 29 -5.86 -1.04 -7.30
N GLN A 30 -5.44 -2.22 -6.83
CA GLN A 30 -5.19 -2.48 -5.41
C GLN A 30 -4.05 -1.60 -4.87
N ALA A 31 -2.93 -1.54 -5.59
CA ALA A 31 -1.78 -0.71 -5.23
C ALA A 31 -2.15 0.79 -5.20
N HIS A 32 -2.82 1.28 -6.25
CA HIS A 32 -3.26 2.66 -6.32
C HIS A 32 -4.23 3.02 -5.19
N ARG A 33 -5.21 2.15 -4.90
CA ARG A 33 -6.14 2.37 -3.80
C ARG A 33 -5.41 2.52 -2.47
N TYR A 34 -4.38 1.70 -2.20
CA TYR A 34 -3.59 1.85 -0.99
C TYR A 34 -2.95 3.25 -0.89
N VAL A 35 -2.37 3.73 -1.99
CA VAL A 35 -1.81 5.09 -2.07
C VAL A 35 -2.88 6.14 -1.78
N LEU A 36 -4.06 6.02 -2.39
CA LEU A 36 -5.16 6.96 -2.20
C LEU A 36 -5.71 6.99 -0.77
N LEU A 37 -5.69 5.86 -0.06
CA LEU A 37 -6.19 5.76 1.32
C LEU A 37 -5.18 6.23 2.36
N HIS A 38 -3.88 6.02 2.10
CA HIS A 38 -2.84 6.18 3.12
C HIS A 38 -1.84 7.32 2.84
N SER A 39 -1.85 7.93 1.66
CA SER A 39 -0.99 9.09 1.36
C SER A 39 -1.50 10.36 2.05
N ASP A 40 -0.60 11.15 2.63
CA ASP A 40 -0.89 12.45 3.23
C ASP A 40 -1.27 13.50 2.16
N ILE A 41 -0.71 13.42 0.95
CA ILE A 41 -1.05 14.33 -0.17
C ILE A 41 -2.55 14.27 -0.49
N ILE A 42 -3.16 13.09 -0.34
CA ILE A 42 -4.56 12.82 -0.70
C ILE A 42 -5.53 13.03 0.47
N SER A 43 -5.03 13.37 1.66
CA SER A 43 -5.84 13.53 2.88
C SER A 43 -6.97 14.54 2.71
N GLU A 44 -6.67 15.67 2.08
CA GLU A 44 -7.64 16.74 1.86
C GLU A 44 -8.71 16.34 0.83
N SER A 45 -8.29 15.71 -0.27
CA SER A 45 -9.24 15.19 -1.27
C SER A 45 -10.15 14.09 -0.70
N ARG A 46 -9.64 13.22 0.19
CA ARG A 46 -10.49 12.24 0.91
C ARG A 46 -11.55 12.95 1.75
N ARG A 47 -11.16 14.04 2.44
CA ARG A 47 -12.06 14.83 3.27
C ARG A 47 -13.16 15.50 2.43
N GLU A 48 -12.80 16.14 1.33
CA GLU A 48 -13.74 16.76 0.39
C GLU A 48 -14.72 15.73 -0.18
N PHE A 49 -14.21 14.58 -0.60
CA PHE A 49 -15.04 13.48 -1.10
C PHE A 49 -16.06 13.00 -0.06
N LEU A 50 -15.64 12.76 1.18
CA LEU A 50 -16.55 12.31 2.24
C LEU A 50 -17.62 13.36 2.56
N ILE A 51 -17.29 14.66 2.51
CA ILE A 51 -18.27 15.73 2.67
C ILE A 51 -19.30 15.69 1.53
N ALA A 52 -18.85 15.55 0.28
CA ALA A 52 -19.74 15.43 -0.87
C ALA A 52 -20.66 14.20 -0.76
N GLN A 53 -20.13 13.04 -0.37
CA GLN A 53 -20.92 11.82 -0.19
C GLN A 53 -21.95 11.95 0.93
N ARG A 54 -21.60 12.57 2.06
CA ARG A 54 -22.54 12.84 3.17
C ARG A 54 -23.69 13.76 2.72
N SER A 55 -23.40 14.77 1.90
CA SER A 55 -24.42 15.67 1.36
C SER A 55 -25.38 14.96 0.40
N LEU A 56 -24.85 14.14 -0.52
CA LEU A 56 -25.66 13.33 -1.44
C LEU A 56 -26.53 12.30 -0.70
N ASN A 57 -26.03 11.76 0.42
CA ASN A 57 -26.71 10.74 1.22
C ASN A 57 -27.29 11.31 2.54
N HIS A 58 -27.81 12.54 2.51
CA HIS A 58 -28.29 13.28 3.69
C HIS A 58 -29.38 12.55 4.51
N ASN A 59 -30.07 11.58 3.92
CA ASN A 59 -31.11 10.78 4.58
C ASN A 59 -30.55 9.68 5.50
N ILE A 60 -29.24 9.43 5.48
CA ILE A 60 -28.59 8.38 6.27
C ILE A 60 -27.47 9.02 7.10
N ARG A 61 -27.28 8.54 8.33
CA ARG A 61 -26.08 8.84 9.12
C ARG A 61 -24.98 7.82 8.80
N PRO A 62 -23.91 8.17 8.07
CA PRO A 62 -22.91 7.20 7.66
C PRO A 62 -22.10 6.70 8.85
N THR A 63 -21.89 5.38 8.92
CA THR A 63 -20.96 4.77 9.88
C THR A 63 -19.55 4.75 9.28
N PRO A 64 -18.48 4.59 10.09
CA PRO A 64 -17.11 4.45 9.56
C PRO A 64 -16.97 3.36 8.50
N ARG A 65 -17.74 2.26 8.62
CA ARG A 65 -17.76 1.17 7.64
C ARG A 65 -18.36 1.61 6.30
N ILE A 66 -19.37 2.47 6.31
CA ILE A 66 -19.99 3.01 5.09
C ILE A 66 -19.03 3.99 4.42
N GLU A 67 -18.39 4.86 5.19
CA GLU A 67 -17.40 5.81 4.66
C GLU A 67 -16.19 5.11 4.06
N GLN A 68 -15.68 4.08 4.74
CA GLN A 68 -14.61 3.26 4.21
C GLN A 68 -15.02 2.58 2.90
N ARG A 69 -16.27 2.11 2.80
CA ARG A 69 -16.79 1.53 1.57
C ARG A 69 -16.82 2.56 0.43
N TRP A 70 -17.27 3.79 0.70
CA TRP A 70 -17.24 4.86 -0.30
C TRP A 70 -15.82 5.18 -0.76
N LEU A 71 -14.86 5.25 0.17
CA LEU A 71 -13.46 5.47 -0.16
C LEU A 71 -12.87 4.35 -1.02
N VAL A 72 -13.26 3.10 -0.77
CA VAL A 72 -12.78 1.94 -1.53
C VAL A 72 -13.42 1.85 -2.91
N GLU A 73 -14.72 2.14 -3.03
CA GLU A 73 -15.52 1.85 -4.23
C GLU A 73 -15.68 3.06 -5.18
N LEU A 74 -15.71 4.29 -4.65
CA LEU A 74 -16.15 5.47 -5.40
C LEU A 74 -15.09 6.58 -5.47
N PHE A 75 -14.20 6.67 -4.47
CA PHE A 75 -13.22 7.74 -4.39
C PHE A 75 -12.24 7.81 -5.57
N PRO A 76 -11.67 6.71 -6.11
CA PRO A 76 -10.71 6.81 -7.22
C PRO A 76 -11.31 7.50 -8.45
N GLU A 77 -12.52 7.09 -8.84
CA GLU A 77 -13.25 7.67 -9.97
C GLU A 77 -13.67 9.13 -9.71
N TRP A 78 -14.10 9.43 -8.48
CA TRP A 78 -14.42 10.81 -8.11
C TRP A 78 -13.19 11.71 -8.17
N LEU A 79 -12.04 11.23 -7.67
CA LEU A 79 -10.78 11.97 -7.63
C LEU A 79 -10.27 12.26 -9.04
N PHE A 80 -10.32 11.28 -9.94
CA PHE A 80 -9.98 11.46 -11.35
C PHE A 80 -10.81 12.60 -11.99
N LYS A 81 -12.11 12.69 -11.66
CA LYS A 81 -13.00 13.76 -12.14
C LYS A 81 -12.66 15.14 -11.57
N GLN A 82 -11.91 15.22 -10.46
CA GLN A 82 -11.45 16.50 -9.91
C GLN A 82 -10.22 17.06 -10.62
N VAL A 83 -9.53 16.28 -11.46
CA VAL A 83 -8.27 16.68 -12.11
C VAL A 83 -8.38 18.02 -12.86
N PRO A 84 -9.44 18.32 -13.66
CA PRO A 84 -9.57 19.63 -14.30
C PRO A 84 -9.67 20.78 -13.30
N VAL A 85 -10.45 20.61 -12.23
CA VAL A 85 -10.60 21.62 -11.16
C VAL A 85 -9.29 21.82 -10.41
N MET A 86 -8.53 20.76 -10.16
CA MET A 86 -7.20 20.84 -9.53
C MET A 86 -6.21 21.65 -10.38
N MET A 87 -6.27 21.52 -11.71
CA MET A 87 -5.45 22.32 -12.62
C MET A 87 -5.85 23.79 -12.59
N GLU A 88 -7.16 24.10 -12.63
CA GLU A 88 -7.65 25.47 -12.54
C GLU A 88 -7.26 26.15 -11.22
N ARG A 89 -7.20 25.38 -10.13
CA ARG A 89 -6.76 25.84 -8.81
C ARG A 89 -5.24 25.89 -8.64
N ASN A 90 -4.45 25.55 -9.65
CA ASN A 90 -2.99 25.42 -9.57
C ASN A 90 -2.53 24.56 -8.38
N CYS A 91 -3.18 23.41 -8.18
CA CYS A 91 -2.72 22.41 -7.22
C CYS A 91 -1.33 21.86 -7.60
N SER A 92 -0.65 21.22 -6.65
CA SER A 92 0.68 20.64 -6.92
C SER A 92 0.62 19.55 -8.00
N GLU A 93 1.70 19.43 -8.77
CA GLU A 93 1.81 18.40 -9.81
C GLU A 93 1.68 16.99 -9.23
N GLU A 94 2.24 16.74 -8.04
CA GLU A 94 2.12 15.47 -7.32
C GLU A 94 0.66 15.09 -7.05
N LEU A 95 -0.16 16.03 -6.56
CA LEU A 95 -1.58 15.79 -6.34
C LEU A 95 -2.30 15.45 -7.65
N ILE A 96 -1.99 16.20 -8.72
CA ILE A 96 -2.59 16.00 -10.04
C ILE A 96 -2.22 14.63 -10.63
N VAL A 97 -0.94 14.22 -10.57
CA VAL A 97 -0.54 12.91 -11.12
C VAL A 97 -1.06 11.74 -10.30
N ILE A 98 -1.15 11.87 -8.97
CA ILE A 98 -1.79 10.84 -8.14
C ILE A 98 -3.28 10.73 -8.49
N ALA A 99 -3.98 11.85 -8.66
CA ALA A 99 -5.39 11.87 -9.03
C ALA A 99 -5.67 11.27 -10.42
N ARG A 100 -4.72 11.39 -11.37
CA ARG A 100 -4.80 10.76 -12.69
C ARG A 100 -4.62 9.23 -12.66
N GLY A 101 -3.95 8.72 -11.63
CA GLY A 101 -3.62 7.31 -11.49
C GLY A 101 -2.20 6.95 -11.97
N PRO A 102 -1.73 5.75 -11.63
CA PRO A 102 -0.34 5.33 -11.83
C PRO A 102 -0.04 4.83 -13.26
N ASN A 103 1.26 4.76 -13.60
CA ASN A 103 1.75 3.99 -14.73
C ASN A 103 1.63 2.47 -14.45
N ASN A 104 1.23 1.67 -15.43
CA ASN A 104 1.16 0.22 -15.29
C ASN A 104 2.51 -0.48 -15.45
N ILE A 105 3.52 0.20 -15.99
CA ILE A 105 4.91 -0.25 -16.04
C ILE A 105 5.60 0.19 -14.75
N VAL A 106 6.08 -0.76 -13.97
CA VAL A 106 6.69 -0.52 -12.66
C VAL A 106 8.05 -1.21 -12.54
N ASN A 107 8.88 -0.70 -11.62
CA ASN A 107 10.09 -1.40 -11.23
C ASN A 107 9.75 -2.43 -10.15
N LYS A 108 10.11 -3.69 -10.38
CA LYS A 108 10.04 -4.76 -9.40
C LYS A 108 11.43 -5.04 -8.81
N TYR A 109 11.46 -5.27 -7.51
CA TYR A 109 12.67 -5.59 -6.75
C TYR A 109 12.54 -6.91 -5.98
N ASP A 110 13.65 -7.62 -5.82
CA ASP A 110 13.72 -8.86 -5.02
C ASP A 110 14.16 -8.61 -3.57
N GLY A 111 14.59 -7.41 -3.24
CA GLY A 111 14.94 -7.00 -1.88
C GLY A 111 14.90 -5.49 -1.74
N PHE A 112 14.71 -5.00 -0.51
CA PHE A 112 14.59 -3.57 -0.22
C PHE A 112 15.14 -3.24 1.16
N ILE A 113 15.92 -2.15 1.26
CA ILE A 113 16.45 -1.65 2.53
C ILE A 113 15.77 -0.33 2.86
N ILE A 114 15.15 -0.26 4.03
CA ILE A 114 14.52 0.96 4.55
C ILE A 114 14.57 0.96 6.08
N ASN A 115 14.78 2.13 6.68
CA ASN A 115 14.86 2.29 8.14
C ASN A 115 15.83 1.30 8.82
N SER A 116 16.96 0.98 8.17
CA SER A 116 17.94 -0.02 8.61
C SER A 116 17.48 -1.47 8.62
N PHE A 117 16.26 -1.76 8.16
CA PHE A 117 15.77 -3.11 7.92
C PHE A 117 16.07 -3.54 6.48
N LYS A 118 16.49 -4.79 6.31
CA LYS A 118 16.69 -5.42 5.00
C LYS A 118 15.60 -6.46 4.80
N PHE A 119 14.73 -6.20 3.83
CA PHE A 119 13.66 -7.09 3.41
C PHE A 119 14.04 -7.84 2.14
N HIS A 120 13.65 -9.11 2.03
CA HIS A 120 13.74 -9.90 0.81
C HIS A 120 12.37 -10.48 0.46
N THR A 121 12.07 -10.62 -0.83
CA THR A 121 10.88 -11.36 -1.24
C THR A 121 11.02 -12.84 -0.88
N LYS A 122 9.88 -13.51 -0.63
CA LYS A 122 9.84 -14.97 -0.39
C LYS A 122 10.54 -15.76 -1.50
N GLU A 123 10.40 -15.32 -2.75
CA GLU A 123 11.04 -16.01 -3.88
C GLU A 123 12.57 -15.89 -3.82
N HIS A 124 13.08 -14.70 -3.47
CA HIS A 124 14.52 -14.47 -3.34
C HIS A 124 15.16 -15.29 -2.23
N GLU A 125 14.48 -15.49 -1.10
CA GLU A 125 15.01 -16.27 0.02
C GLU A 125 14.78 -17.79 -0.06
N LYS A 126 14.02 -18.26 -1.04
CA LYS A 126 13.63 -19.68 -1.19
C LYS A 126 14.77 -20.68 -1.12
N PHE A 127 15.96 -20.30 -1.60
CA PHE A 127 17.17 -21.13 -1.60
C PHE A 127 18.27 -20.61 -0.66
N ARG A 128 17.94 -19.66 0.23
CA ARG A 128 18.88 -19.04 1.17
C ARG A 128 18.74 -19.65 2.56
N LYS A 129 19.81 -19.55 3.35
CA LYS A 129 19.82 -20.00 4.75
C LYS A 129 19.08 -19.06 5.70
N THR A 130 18.95 -17.80 5.34
CA THR A 130 18.32 -16.76 6.15
C THR A 130 17.04 -16.25 5.49
N GLN A 131 16.05 -15.94 6.32
CA GLN A 131 14.76 -15.40 5.90
C GLN A 131 14.60 -13.96 6.40
N ASN A 132 14.26 -13.06 5.50
CA ASN A 132 14.02 -11.65 5.74
C ASN A 132 12.72 -11.17 5.04
N SER A 133 11.77 -12.07 4.77
CA SER A 133 10.48 -11.73 4.15
C SER A 133 9.38 -11.35 5.14
N GLY A 134 9.62 -11.50 6.44
CA GLY A 134 8.65 -11.06 7.46
C GLY A 134 8.43 -9.56 7.42
N VAL A 135 7.17 -9.14 7.47
CA VAL A 135 6.75 -7.73 7.54
C VAL A 135 5.79 -7.58 8.70
N MET A 136 6.03 -6.59 9.56
CA MET A 136 5.07 -6.15 10.57
C MET A 136 4.63 -4.71 10.31
N VAL A 137 3.32 -4.47 10.43
CA VAL A 137 2.72 -3.14 10.31
C VAL A 137 1.81 -2.90 11.50
N GLU A 138 1.97 -1.74 12.13
CA GLU A 138 1.11 -1.28 13.21
C GLU A 138 -0.03 -0.42 12.65
N ALA A 139 -1.26 -0.85 12.85
CA ALA A 139 -2.46 -0.13 12.41
C ALA A 139 -3.62 -0.35 13.40
N ASP A 140 -4.37 0.72 13.68
CA ASP A 140 -5.53 0.70 14.60
C ASP A 140 -5.22 0.07 15.99
N GLY A 141 -4.02 0.32 16.51
CA GLY A 141 -3.55 -0.24 17.78
C GLY A 141 -3.30 -1.74 17.77
N LYS A 142 -3.16 -2.35 16.58
CA LYS A 142 -2.86 -3.77 16.38
C LYS A 142 -1.64 -3.95 15.48
N ASN A 143 -0.92 -5.04 15.70
CA ASN A 143 0.15 -5.48 14.81
C ASN A 143 -0.40 -6.47 13.78
N TYR A 144 -0.24 -6.15 12.51
CA TYR A 144 -0.49 -7.02 11.38
C TYR A 144 0.82 -7.64 10.93
N TYR A 145 0.78 -8.93 10.62
CA TYR A 145 1.97 -9.70 10.23
C TYR A 145 1.76 -10.27 8.84
N GLY A 146 2.75 -10.05 7.98
CA GLY A 146 2.74 -10.43 6.58
C GLY A 146 4.03 -11.09 6.16
N ALA A 147 3.99 -11.76 5.00
CA ALA A 147 5.17 -12.23 4.32
C ALA A 147 5.28 -11.54 2.95
N LEU A 148 6.42 -10.90 2.70
CA LEU A 148 6.70 -10.10 1.52
C LEU A 148 6.80 -10.97 0.28
N THR A 149 5.85 -10.79 -0.64
CA THR A 149 5.79 -11.54 -1.90
C THR A 149 6.45 -10.76 -3.04
N ASP A 150 6.18 -9.47 -3.14
CA ASP A 150 6.72 -8.60 -4.17
C ASP A 150 7.02 -7.19 -3.64
N ILE A 151 7.94 -6.49 -4.30
CA ILE A 151 8.27 -5.09 -4.03
C ILE A 151 8.13 -4.33 -5.35
N TYR A 152 7.30 -3.29 -5.38
CA TYR A 152 7.07 -2.47 -6.56
C TYR A 152 7.34 -1.00 -6.27
N GLU A 153 8.13 -0.34 -7.11
CA GLU A 153 8.14 1.13 -7.18
C GLU A 153 7.08 1.56 -8.19
N GLN A 154 6.01 2.12 -7.66
CA GLN A 154 4.92 2.66 -8.42
C GLN A 154 5.26 4.09 -8.84
N ASP A 155 5.35 4.30 -10.15
CA ASP A 155 5.61 5.61 -10.76
C ASP A 155 4.32 6.27 -11.27
N TYR A 156 4.20 7.57 -11.03
CA TYR A 156 3.12 8.44 -11.50
C TYR A 156 3.70 9.44 -12.49
N TYR A 157 4.14 8.92 -13.63
CA TYR A 157 4.67 9.68 -14.76
C TYR A 157 5.88 10.56 -14.42
N GLY A 158 6.76 10.09 -13.53
CA GLY A 158 8.01 10.77 -13.17
C GLY A 158 7.88 11.82 -12.07
N ASN A 159 6.67 12.32 -11.79
CA ASN A 159 6.46 13.43 -10.84
C ASN A 159 6.15 12.96 -9.41
N PHE A 160 5.82 11.68 -9.23
CA PHE A 160 5.62 11.10 -7.90
C PHE A 160 5.91 9.60 -7.93
N LYS A 161 6.63 9.10 -6.93
CA LYS A 161 7.01 7.69 -6.82
C LYS A 161 6.84 7.20 -5.40
N VAL A 162 6.37 5.95 -5.26
CA VAL A 162 6.26 5.26 -3.97
C VAL A 162 6.69 3.82 -4.10
N VAL A 163 7.34 3.29 -3.06
CA VAL A 163 7.65 1.85 -2.99
C VAL A 163 6.61 1.15 -2.13
N LEU A 164 5.93 0.19 -2.73
CA LEU A 164 4.90 -0.65 -2.13
C LEU A 164 5.40 -2.07 -1.95
N PHE A 165 5.15 -2.63 -0.79
CA PHE A 165 5.32 -4.04 -0.48
C PHE A 165 4.00 -4.76 -0.69
N ARG A 166 4.00 -5.85 -1.44
CA ARG A 166 2.89 -6.79 -1.52
C ARG A 166 3.12 -7.90 -0.49
N CYS A 167 2.13 -8.19 0.33
CA CYS A 167 2.25 -9.14 1.44
C CYS A 167 1.10 -10.15 1.48
N ASP A 168 1.43 -11.37 1.91
CA ASP A 168 0.46 -12.35 2.38
C ASP A 168 0.14 -12.05 3.86
N TRP A 169 -0.98 -11.40 4.16
CA TRP A 169 -1.34 -10.99 5.51
C TRP A 169 -2.03 -12.09 6.32
N VAL A 170 -1.52 -12.37 7.52
CA VAL A 170 -2.08 -13.36 8.47
C VAL A 170 -3.37 -12.86 9.10
N ASN A 171 -4.35 -13.75 9.23
CA ASN A 171 -5.61 -13.46 9.91
C ASN A 171 -5.45 -13.34 11.43
N ILE A 172 -5.17 -12.12 11.89
CA ILE A 172 -4.99 -11.79 13.31
C ILE A 172 -6.28 -11.87 14.14
N ASN A 173 -7.45 -11.91 13.50
CA ASN A 173 -8.74 -12.03 14.19
C ASN A 173 -9.11 -13.50 14.46
N SER A 174 -8.21 -14.44 14.17
CA SER A 174 -8.41 -15.87 14.41
C SER A 174 -7.28 -16.45 15.27
N PRO A 175 -7.57 -17.24 16.32
CA PRO A 175 -6.53 -17.95 17.08
C PRO A 175 -5.79 -19.00 16.24
N ARG A 176 -6.29 -19.33 15.04
CA ARG A 176 -5.61 -20.19 14.08
C ARG A 176 -4.58 -19.44 13.23
N GLY A 177 -4.70 -18.11 13.14
CA GLY A 177 -3.77 -17.24 12.43
C GLY A 177 -2.70 -16.65 13.33
N LEU A 178 -3.08 -16.21 14.54
CA LEU A 178 -2.18 -15.60 15.51
C LEU A 178 -2.35 -16.25 16.88
N ARG A 179 -1.23 -16.62 17.51
CA ARG A 179 -1.22 -17.19 18.88
C ARG A 179 0.03 -16.73 19.62
N GLN A 180 -0.05 -16.62 20.94
CA GLN A 180 1.13 -16.51 21.79
C GLN A 180 1.54 -17.87 22.34
N ASP A 181 2.83 -18.14 22.38
CA ASP A 181 3.37 -19.29 23.10
C ASP A 181 3.44 -19.03 24.61
N ILE A 182 3.89 -20.03 25.38
CA ILE A 182 4.01 -19.92 26.84
C ILE A 182 5.03 -18.87 27.29
N ASN A 183 5.96 -18.49 26.40
CA ASN A 183 6.99 -17.50 26.65
C ASN A 183 6.59 -16.09 26.17
N GLY A 184 5.37 -15.93 25.64
CA GLY A 184 4.86 -14.67 25.12
C GLY A 184 5.32 -14.33 23.69
N PHE A 185 6.00 -15.24 22.99
CA PHE A 185 6.35 -15.02 21.58
C PHE A 185 5.11 -15.12 20.70
N THR A 186 5.02 -14.22 19.73
CA THR A 186 3.95 -14.22 18.74
C THR A 186 4.25 -15.25 17.65
N LEU A 187 3.38 -16.24 17.53
CA LEU A 187 3.40 -17.26 16.49
C LEU A 187 2.41 -16.87 15.38
N VAL A 188 2.90 -16.81 14.14
CA VAL A 188 2.14 -16.42 12.95
C VAL A 188 1.91 -17.62 12.04
N ASN A 189 0.70 -17.78 11.51
CA ASN A 189 0.35 -18.88 10.62
C ASN A 189 -0.08 -18.40 9.23
N PHE A 190 0.84 -18.45 8.28
CA PHE A 190 0.61 -18.08 6.88
C PHE A 190 -0.34 -19.02 6.11
N SER A 191 -0.77 -20.14 6.70
CA SER A 191 -1.87 -20.95 6.14
C SER A 191 -3.26 -20.34 6.40
N ARG A 192 -3.34 -19.28 7.22
CA ARG A 192 -4.58 -18.59 7.59
C ARG A 192 -4.45 -17.11 7.27
N LEU A 193 -4.68 -16.76 6.00
CA LEU A 193 -4.59 -15.38 5.53
C LEU A 193 -5.90 -14.61 5.74
N ILE A 194 -5.81 -13.27 5.89
CA ILE A 194 -6.98 -12.36 5.93
C ILE A 194 -7.74 -12.41 4.61
N HIS A 195 -7.00 -12.46 3.52
CA HIS A 195 -7.48 -12.55 2.15
C HIS A 195 -6.40 -13.17 1.25
N THR A 196 -6.74 -13.49 0.00
CA THR A 196 -5.81 -14.08 -0.97
C THR A 196 -5.24 -13.08 -1.97
N GLY A 197 -5.69 -11.82 -1.95
CA GLY A 197 -5.30 -10.82 -2.94
C GLY A 197 -5.96 -11.05 -4.31
N VAL A 198 -6.93 -11.98 -4.39
CA VAL A 198 -7.63 -12.33 -5.62
C VAL A 198 -8.77 -11.34 -5.90
N LEU A 199 -9.45 -10.86 -4.86
CA LEU A 199 -10.56 -9.93 -5.03
C LEU A 199 -10.04 -8.51 -5.16
N LEU A 200 -10.68 -7.70 -6.01
CA LEU A 200 -10.30 -6.29 -6.20
C LEU A 200 -10.28 -5.52 -4.87
N LYS A 201 -11.17 -5.84 -3.93
CA LYS A 201 -11.27 -5.22 -2.60
C LYS A 201 -10.22 -5.66 -1.58
N ASP A 202 -9.47 -6.72 -1.86
CA ASP A 202 -8.42 -7.19 -0.97
C ASP A 202 -7.32 -6.14 -0.86
N ASP A 203 -6.62 -6.10 0.27
CA ASP A 203 -5.64 -5.06 0.57
C ASP A 203 -4.23 -5.64 0.80
N PRO A 204 -3.58 -6.16 -0.26
CA PRO A 204 -2.30 -6.84 -0.11
C PRO A 204 -1.11 -5.89 -0.02
N PHE A 205 -1.30 -4.58 -0.19
CA PHE A 205 -0.20 -3.62 -0.29
C PHE A 205 0.02 -2.85 1.02
N VAL A 206 1.25 -2.39 1.20
CA VAL A 206 1.63 -1.43 2.23
C VAL A 206 2.75 -0.54 1.71
N PHE A 207 2.89 0.70 2.19
CA PHE A 207 4.11 1.46 1.94
C PHE A 207 5.31 0.79 2.61
N SER A 208 6.42 0.68 1.91
CA SER A 208 7.68 0.17 2.47
C SER A 208 8.08 0.90 3.77
N SER A 209 7.76 2.19 3.89
CA SER A 209 8.06 3.00 5.08
C SER A 209 7.26 2.63 6.32
N GLN A 210 6.16 1.88 6.18
CA GLN A 210 5.36 1.38 7.29
C GLN A 210 5.83 0.02 7.79
N ALA A 211 6.70 -0.68 7.03
CA ALA A 211 7.20 -1.99 7.38
C ALA A 211 8.26 -1.92 8.48
N ARG A 212 8.16 -2.83 9.43
CA ARG A 212 9.15 -3.12 10.48
C ARG A 212 9.53 -4.61 10.46
#